data_AF-A0A7C1H1I4-F1
#
_entry.id   AF-A0A7C1H1I4-F1
#
_cell.length_a   1.000
_cell.length_b   1.000
_cell.length_c   1.000
_cell.angle_alpha   90.00
_cell.angle_beta   90.00
_cell.angle_gamma   90.00
#
_symmetry.space_group_name_H-M   'P 1'
#
loop_
_entity.id
_entity.type
_entity.pdbx_description
1 polymer ?
#
loop_
_entity_poly.entity_id
_entity_poly.type
_entity_poly.pdbx_seq_one_letter_code
_entity_poly.pdbx_strand_id
1 'polypeptide(L)'
;MNKNMKYLILIITLFNMAALTGCAGFGTIIQKHEVAEIPEITYERIIRLYNPDGVPDKTLAGVVFVKAGANVCTDFPREVIITSLAELEGQERQIYEYYEKYAIKPADEILGYIAIAYEYRINIWENLKDENCQYKVQIVYPETVRGTSGAGTGGYGGGGGF
;
A
#
# COMPACT_ATOMS: atom_id res chain seq x y z
N MET A 1 -26.33 21.62 -47.48
CA MET A 1 -25.76 20.68 -46.47
C MET A 1 -26.81 19.60 -46.18
N ASN A 2 -26.63 18.38 -46.72
CA ASN A 2 -27.67 17.33 -46.73
C ASN A 2 -27.97 16.81 -45.32
N LYS A 3 -29.26 16.59 -45.00
CA LYS A 3 -29.73 16.08 -43.69
C LYS A 3 -28.96 14.83 -43.22
N ASN A 4 -28.56 13.97 -44.14
CA ASN A 4 -27.81 12.74 -43.86
C ASN A 4 -26.38 13.00 -43.36
N MET A 5 -25.76 14.13 -43.76
CA MET A 5 -24.43 14.53 -43.32
C MET A 5 -24.44 15.08 -41.89
N LYS A 6 -25.57 15.67 -41.44
CA LYS A 6 -25.74 16.12 -40.05
C LYS A 6 -25.91 14.95 -39.08
N TYR A 7 -26.65 13.91 -39.49
CA TYR A 7 -26.83 12.70 -38.67
C TYR A 7 -25.53 11.90 -38.48
N LEU A 8 -24.71 11.80 -39.53
CA LEU A 8 -23.42 11.10 -39.46
C LEU A 8 -22.46 11.79 -38.47
N ILE A 9 -22.40 13.13 -38.48
CA ILE A 9 -21.57 13.91 -37.56
C ILE A 9 -22.05 13.76 -36.11
N LEU A 10 -23.37 13.69 -35.88
CA LEU A 10 -23.96 13.57 -34.55
C LEU A 10 -23.72 12.18 -33.93
N ILE A 11 -23.66 11.12 -34.75
CA ILE A 11 -23.34 9.76 -34.29
C ILE A 11 -21.85 9.63 -33.94
N ILE A 12 -20.97 10.21 -34.75
CA ILE A 12 -19.50 10.15 -34.51
C ILE A 12 -19.12 10.95 -33.25
N THR A 13 -19.81 12.07 -32.98
CA THR A 13 -19.58 12.86 -31.75
C THR A 13 -20.10 12.16 -30.50
N LEU A 14 -21.24 11.46 -30.56
CA LEU A 14 -21.74 10.65 -29.45
C LEU A 14 -20.83 9.44 -29.12
N PHE A 15 -20.22 8.82 -30.13
CA PHE A 15 -19.33 7.67 -29.93
C PHE A 15 -17.99 8.04 -29.29
N ASN A 16 -17.47 9.25 -29.56
CA ASN A 16 -16.21 9.72 -28.96
C ASN A 16 -16.35 10.12 -27.47
N MET A 17 -17.55 10.49 -27.00
CA MET A 17 -17.76 10.74 -25.56
C MET A 17 -17.81 9.46 -24.72
N ALA A 18 -18.15 8.32 -25.31
CA ALA A 18 -18.18 7.02 -24.61
C ALA A 18 -16.78 6.41 -24.39
N ALA A 19 -15.74 6.92 -25.05
CA ALA A 19 -14.38 6.39 -24.95
C ALA A 19 -13.56 6.98 -23.79
N LEU A 20 -14.07 7.99 -23.07
CA LEU A 20 -13.36 8.64 -21.95
C LEU A 20 -13.67 8.03 -20.56
N THR A 21 -14.56 7.04 -20.48
CA THR A 21 -14.86 6.35 -19.19
C THR A 21 -13.85 5.25 -18.83
N GLY A 22 -12.76 5.12 -19.61
CA GLY A 22 -11.78 4.03 -19.50
C GLY A 22 -10.47 4.34 -18.76
N CYS A 23 -10.29 5.51 -18.14
CA CYS A 23 -9.13 5.78 -17.29
C CYS A 23 -9.48 5.56 -15.80
N ALA A 24 -9.83 4.33 -15.44
CA ALA A 24 -9.84 3.87 -14.05
C ALA A 24 -8.42 3.47 -13.66
N GLY A 25 -7.82 3.88 -12.55
CA GLY A 25 -8.17 4.87 -11.55
C GLY A 25 -6.85 5.16 -10.83
N PHE A 26 -6.39 6.40 -10.89
CA PHE A 26 -5.30 6.83 -10.02
C PHE A 26 -5.94 7.05 -8.64
N GLY A 27 -5.66 6.16 -7.69
CA GLY A 27 -6.06 6.39 -6.31
C GLY A 27 -5.38 7.65 -5.77
N THR A 28 -6.03 8.36 -4.86
CA THR A 28 -5.43 9.54 -4.21
C THR A 28 -4.51 9.05 -3.10
N ILE A 29 -3.30 9.61 -2.98
CA ILE A 29 -2.42 9.32 -1.85
C ILE A 29 -2.91 10.13 -0.64
N ILE A 30 -3.23 9.45 0.45
CA ILE A 30 -3.57 10.06 1.74
C ILE A 30 -2.27 10.44 2.47
N GLN A 31 -2.26 11.63 3.07
CA GLN A 31 -1.12 12.09 3.87
C GLN A 31 -0.94 11.20 5.11
N LYS A 32 0.30 10.82 5.38
CA LYS A 32 0.66 10.08 6.60
C LYS A 32 0.45 10.96 7.83
N HIS A 33 -0.16 10.38 8.85
CA HIS A 33 -0.28 11.00 10.16
C HIS A 33 0.41 10.11 11.19
N GLU A 34 1.58 10.52 11.65
CA GLU A 34 2.30 9.81 12.71
C GLU A 34 1.57 9.95 14.04
N VAL A 35 1.54 8.87 14.81
CA VAL A 35 0.92 8.82 16.14
C VAL A 35 1.92 8.25 17.14
N ALA A 36 1.89 8.74 18.39
CA ALA A 36 2.79 8.24 19.43
C ALA A 36 2.50 6.77 19.77
N GLU A 37 1.20 6.44 19.87
CA GLU A 37 0.74 5.11 20.27
C GLU A 37 -0.53 4.72 19.50
N ILE A 38 -0.72 3.41 19.34
CA ILE A 38 -1.94 2.82 18.79
C ILE A 38 -2.86 2.50 19.97
N PRO A 39 -4.10 3.02 19.99
CA PRO A 39 -4.97 2.87 21.16
C PRO A 39 -5.38 1.41 21.36
N GLU A 40 -5.47 0.98 22.61
CA GLU A 40 -5.91 -0.37 22.99
C GLU A 40 -7.43 -0.52 22.90
N ILE A 41 -7.97 -0.47 21.68
CA ILE A 41 -9.38 -0.70 21.38
C ILE A 41 -9.57 -2.03 20.66
N THR A 42 -10.83 -2.47 20.54
CA THR A 42 -11.17 -3.62 19.70
C THR A 42 -11.07 -3.24 18.23
N TYR A 43 -10.27 -4.02 17.49
CA TYR A 43 -10.15 -3.94 16.04
C TYR A 43 -10.96 -5.08 15.39
N GLU A 44 -11.50 -4.84 14.20
CA GLU A 44 -12.22 -5.87 13.46
C GLU A 44 -11.25 -6.94 12.94
N ARG A 45 -10.09 -6.50 12.48
CA ARG A 45 -9.00 -7.37 12.04
C ARG A 45 -7.66 -6.70 12.27
N ILE A 46 -6.66 -7.54 12.52
CA ILE A 46 -5.25 -7.14 12.59
C ILE A 46 -4.51 -7.95 11.54
N ILE A 47 -3.76 -7.27 10.67
CA ILE A 47 -3.00 -7.87 9.59
C ILE A 47 -1.53 -7.84 10.00
N ARG A 48 -0.98 -9.00 10.35
CA ARG A 48 0.44 -9.19 10.63
C ARG A 48 1.21 -9.32 9.32
N LEU A 49 2.31 -8.58 9.19
CA LEU A 49 3.12 -8.49 7.99
C LEU A 49 4.49 -9.12 8.25
N TYR A 50 4.84 -10.15 7.48
CA TYR A 50 6.12 -10.86 7.60
C TYR A 50 7.11 -10.43 6.53
N ASN A 51 8.30 -10.01 6.94
CA ASN A 51 9.36 -9.66 6.01
C ASN A 51 9.65 -10.86 5.08
N PRO A 52 9.41 -10.75 3.76
CA PRO A 52 9.61 -11.86 2.84
C PRO A 52 11.07 -12.26 2.68
N ASP A 53 12.00 -11.34 2.94
CA ASP A 53 13.44 -11.54 2.87
C ASP A 53 14.05 -11.85 4.25
N GLY A 54 13.21 -11.91 5.28
CA GLY A 54 13.62 -12.13 6.66
C GLY A 54 14.29 -13.49 6.87
N VAL A 55 15.42 -13.48 7.58
CA VAL A 55 16.04 -14.68 8.14
C VAL A 55 16.02 -14.55 9.66
N PRO A 56 15.26 -15.36 10.41
CA PRO A 56 14.40 -16.46 9.98
C PRO A 56 13.16 -16.01 9.18
N ASP A 57 12.52 -16.94 8.46
CA ASP A 57 11.40 -16.77 7.49
C ASP A 57 10.14 -16.02 8.00
N LYS A 58 10.13 -15.59 9.26
CA LYS A 58 9.00 -15.02 10.00
C LYS A 58 9.41 -13.81 10.85
N THR A 59 10.30 -12.95 10.36
CA THR A 59 10.55 -11.68 11.04
C THR A 59 9.38 -10.72 10.79
N LEU A 60 8.90 -10.07 11.85
CA LEU A 60 7.84 -9.08 11.73
C LEU A 60 8.38 -7.88 10.93
N ALA A 61 7.61 -7.43 9.94
CA ALA A 61 7.85 -6.19 9.22
C ALA A 61 6.91 -5.09 9.70
N GLY A 62 5.70 -5.46 10.10
CA GLY A 62 4.66 -4.51 10.51
C GLY A 62 3.36 -5.18 10.93
N VAL A 63 2.44 -4.35 11.39
CA VAL A 63 1.10 -4.73 11.82
C VAL A 63 0.13 -3.63 11.36
N VAL A 64 -0.96 -4.00 10.69
CA VAL A 64 -2.03 -3.08 10.30
C VAL A 64 -3.28 -3.40 11.11
N PHE A 65 -3.82 -2.40 11.78
CA PHE A 65 -5.02 -2.49 12.61
C PHE A 65 -6.18 -1.85 11.86
N VAL A 66 -7.27 -2.60 11.68
CA VAL A 66 -8.42 -2.13 10.90
C VAL A 66 -9.64 -2.05 11.83
N LYS A 67 -10.26 -0.87 11.88
CA LYS A 67 -11.48 -0.66 12.68
C LYS A 67 -12.71 -1.23 11.98
N ALA A 68 -13.77 -1.39 12.75
CA ALA A 68 -15.03 -1.93 12.26
C ALA A 68 -15.58 -1.14 11.06
N GLY A 69 -15.97 -1.84 10.00
CA GLY A 69 -16.53 -1.26 8.78
C GLY A 69 -15.52 -0.65 7.81
N ALA A 70 -14.21 -0.74 8.08
CA ALA A 70 -13.17 -0.21 7.21
C ALA A 70 -12.62 -1.24 6.19
N ASN A 71 -12.64 -0.87 4.91
CA ASN A 71 -12.11 -1.69 3.82
C ASN A 71 -10.64 -1.35 3.53
N VAL A 72 -9.75 -1.85 4.39
CA VAL A 72 -8.30 -1.68 4.28
C VAL A 72 -7.63 -2.97 3.82
N CYS A 73 -6.69 -2.90 2.87
CA CYS A 73 -5.82 -4.04 2.53
C CYS A 73 -4.36 -3.63 2.44
N THR A 74 -3.49 -4.63 2.34
CA THR A 74 -2.06 -4.43 2.10
C THR A 74 -1.65 -5.05 0.78
N ASP A 75 -0.53 -4.62 0.19
CA ASP A 75 0.13 -5.35 -0.90
C ASP A 75 1.31 -6.21 -0.44
N PHE A 76 1.37 -6.51 0.86
CA PHE A 76 2.47 -7.27 1.39
C PHE A 76 2.32 -8.76 1.03
N PRO A 77 3.38 -9.41 0.54
CA PRO A 77 3.30 -10.77 0.01
C PRO A 77 3.09 -11.83 1.09
N ARG A 78 3.52 -11.57 2.32
CA ARG A 78 3.34 -12.49 3.46
C ARG A 78 2.53 -11.79 4.55
N GLU A 79 1.21 -11.90 4.48
CA GLU A 79 0.29 -11.39 5.50
C GLU A 79 -0.47 -12.51 6.21
N VAL A 80 -0.75 -12.32 7.50
CA VAL A 80 -1.57 -13.23 8.32
C VAL A 80 -2.56 -12.41 9.13
N ILE A 81 -3.84 -12.77 9.04
CA ILE A 81 -4.88 -12.15 9.87
C ILE A 81 -4.81 -12.77 11.27
N ILE A 82 -4.68 -11.91 12.27
CA ILE A 82 -4.74 -12.26 13.69
C ILE A 82 -5.88 -11.48 14.37
N THR A 83 -6.36 -11.98 15.50
CA THR A 83 -7.46 -11.36 16.26
C THR A 83 -6.96 -10.42 17.35
N SER A 84 -5.73 -10.61 17.83
CA SER A 84 -5.14 -9.77 18.89
C SER A 84 -3.61 -9.68 18.80
N LEU A 85 -3.04 -8.61 19.39
CA LEU A 85 -1.58 -8.49 19.56
C LEU A 85 -0.98 -9.57 20.48
N ALA A 86 -1.80 -10.26 21.26
CA ALA A 86 -1.35 -11.38 22.08
C ALA A 86 -0.89 -12.58 21.24
N GLU A 87 -1.32 -12.66 19.97
CA GLU A 87 -0.89 -13.68 19.01
C GLU A 87 0.48 -13.41 18.39
N LEU A 88 1.05 -12.21 18.62
CA LEU A 88 2.45 -11.95 18.29
C LEU A 88 3.36 -12.77 19.20
N GLU A 89 4.36 -13.41 18.60
CA GLU A 89 5.40 -14.14 19.31
C GLU A 89 6.19 -13.19 20.23
N GLY A 90 6.86 -13.72 21.26
CA GLY A 90 7.52 -12.88 22.28
C GLY A 90 8.53 -11.88 21.70
N GLN A 91 9.32 -12.29 20.70
CA GLN A 91 10.25 -11.40 20.01
C GLN A 91 9.52 -10.38 19.12
N GLU A 92 8.46 -10.80 18.42
CA GLU A 92 7.62 -9.92 17.58
C GLU A 92 7.00 -8.79 18.40
N ARG A 93 6.56 -9.08 19.64
CA ARG A 93 5.98 -8.08 20.54
C ARG A 93 7.00 -7.06 21.01
N GLN A 94 8.23 -7.49 21.30
CA GLN A 94 9.31 -6.60 21.71
C GLN A 94 9.71 -5.65 20.57
N ILE A 95 9.84 -6.15 19.35
CA ILE A 95 10.24 -5.30 18.20
C ILE A 95 9.12 -4.34 17.79
N TYR A 96 7.85 -4.74 17.94
CA TYR A 96 6.69 -3.90 17.68
C TYR A 96 6.71 -2.58 18.48
N GLU A 97 7.24 -2.58 19.70
CA GLU A 97 7.32 -1.37 20.54
C GLU A 97 8.13 -0.25 19.88
N TYR A 98 9.13 -0.62 19.07
CA TYR A 98 10.05 0.29 18.38
C TYR A 98 9.59 0.69 16.98
N TYR A 99 8.42 0.23 16.52
CA TYR A 99 7.92 0.56 15.20
C TYR A 99 7.39 1.98 15.13
N GLU A 100 7.54 2.56 13.94
CA GLU A 100 6.85 3.80 13.59
C GLU A 100 5.36 3.53 13.47
N LYS A 101 4.55 4.41 14.04
CA LYS A 101 3.10 4.24 14.14
C LYS A 101 2.40 5.35 13.38
N TYR A 102 1.45 4.98 12.55
CA TYR A 102 0.71 5.89 11.68
C TYR A 102 -0.79 5.63 11.77
N ALA A 103 -1.60 6.67 11.65
CA ALA A 103 -3.05 6.56 11.49
C ALA A 103 -3.43 6.47 10.01
N ILE A 104 -4.37 5.58 9.69
CA ILE A 104 -5.07 5.56 8.40
C ILE A 104 -6.23 6.54 8.53
N LYS A 105 -5.96 7.80 8.17
CA LYS A 105 -6.90 8.91 8.39
C LYS A 105 -7.25 9.65 7.09
N PRO A 106 -8.15 9.12 6.24
CA PRO A 106 -8.75 9.92 5.18
C PRO A 106 -9.55 11.08 5.78
N ALA A 107 -9.19 12.32 5.40
CA ALA A 107 -9.78 13.54 5.95
C ALA A 107 -9.77 13.57 7.49
N ASP A 108 -10.94 13.47 8.13
CA ASP A 108 -11.09 13.56 9.59
C ASP A 108 -11.43 12.24 10.29
N GLU A 109 -11.60 11.15 9.53
CA GLU A 109 -11.98 9.85 10.08
C GLU A 109 -10.77 8.93 10.21
N ILE A 110 -10.58 8.31 11.39
CA ILE A 110 -9.56 7.27 11.59
C ILE A 110 -10.18 5.90 11.33
N LEU A 111 -9.71 5.25 10.27
CA LEU A 111 -10.14 3.92 9.82
C LEU A 111 -9.28 2.79 10.39
N GLY A 112 -8.09 3.12 10.90
CA GLY A 112 -7.14 2.12 11.36
C GLY A 112 -5.79 2.73 11.68
N TYR A 113 -4.83 1.85 11.97
CA TYR A 113 -3.47 2.23 12.29
C TYR A 113 -2.48 1.27 11.64
N ILE A 114 -1.25 1.72 11.46
CA ILE A 114 -0.14 0.95 10.91
C ILE A 114 1.02 1.09 11.89
N ALA A 115 1.59 -0.02 12.34
CA ALA A 115 2.89 -0.06 12.97
C ALA A 115 3.86 -0.75 12.00
N ILE A 116 4.97 -0.13 11.65
CA ILE A 116 5.92 -0.71 10.69
C ILE A 116 7.38 -0.44 11.11
N ALA A 117 8.28 -1.36 10.77
CA ALA A 117 9.70 -1.16 11.01
C ALA A 117 10.20 0.06 10.21
N TYR A 118 11.12 0.83 10.83
CA TYR A 118 11.64 2.12 10.35
C TYR A 118 12.27 2.06 8.94
N GLU A 119 12.71 0.87 8.51
CA GLU A 119 13.31 0.63 7.20
C GLU A 119 12.30 0.64 6.06
N TYR A 120 11.01 0.44 6.34
CA TYR A 120 9.95 0.42 5.33
C TYR A 120 9.32 1.79 5.16
N ARG A 121 9.02 2.14 3.91
CA ARG A 121 8.20 3.32 3.60
C ARG A 121 6.79 2.87 3.30
N ILE A 122 5.79 3.51 3.88
CA ILE A 122 4.37 3.25 3.56
C ILE A 122 3.80 4.27 2.57
N ASN A 123 2.80 3.91 1.78
CA ASN A 123 1.89 4.84 1.09
C ASN A 123 0.47 4.37 1.34
N ILE A 124 -0.46 5.28 1.55
CA ILE A 124 -1.88 4.93 1.73
C ILE A 124 -2.63 5.46 0.52
N TRP A 125 -3.18 4.56 -0.27
CA TRP A 125 -3.94 4.88 -1.48
C TRP A 125 -5.43 4.77 -1.21
N GLU A 126 -6.18 5.80 -1.56
CA GLU A 126 -7.63 5.80 -1.56
C GLU A 126 -8.16 5.44 -2.95
N ASN A 127 -8.99 4.41 -3.01
CA ASN A 127 -9.72 4.01 -4.21
C ASN A 127 -11.15 3.59 -3.85
N LEU A 128 -12.04 4.56 -3.72
CA LEU A 128 -13.45 4.34 -3.35
C LEU A 128 -14.25 3.49 -4.36
N LYS A 129 -13.70 3.21 -5.56
CA LYS A 129 -14.33 2.34 -6.56
C LYS A 129 -14.12 0.86 -6.29
N ASP A 130 -13.14 0.49 -5.49
CA ASP A 130 -12.88 -0.89 -5.08
C ASP A 130 -13.55 -1.14 -3.73
N GLU A 131 -14.71 -1.80 -3.74
CA GLU A 131 -15.49 -2.08 -2.53
C GLU A 131 -14.75 -2.98 -1.53
N ASN A 132 -13.83 -3.82 -2.00
CA ASN A 132 -13.07 -4.73 -1.15
C ASN A 132 -11.79 -4.08 -0.62
N CYS A 133 -11.28 -3.06 -1.33
CA CYS A 133 -10.02 -2.42 -1.03
C CYS A 133 -10.04 -0.90 -1.21
N GLN A 134 -10.95 -0.25 -0.48
CA GLN A 134 -11.10 1.21 -0.56
C GLN A 134 -9.84 1.95 -0.13
N TYR A 135 -9.07 1.37 0.80
CA TYR A 135 -7.81 1.93 1.28
C TYR A 135 -6.69 0.89 1.22
N LYS A 136 -5.73 1.11 0.33
CA LYS A 136 -4.59 0.22 0.16
C LYS A 136 -3.35 0.77 0.87
N VAL A 137 -2.88 0.03 1.86
CA VAL A 137 -1.58 0.25 2.51
C VAL A 137 -0.51 -0.39 1.64
N GLN A 138 0.16 0.43 0.84
CA GLN A 138 1.31 0.00 0.05
C GLN A 138 2.58 0.05 0.91
N ILE A 139 3.31 -1.05 0.99
CA ILE A 139 4.58 -1.13 1.70
C ILE A 139 5.72 -1.15 0.68
N VAL A 140 6.54 -0.12 0.73
CA VAL A 140 7.70 0.06 -0.14
C VAL A 140 8.92 -0.46 0.61
N TYR A 141 9.50 -1.52 0.05
CA TYR A 141 10.72 -2.13 0.55
C TYR A 141 11.88 -1.13 0.58
N PRO A 142 12.77 -1.22 1.59
CA PRO A 142 14.03 -0.51 1.53
C PRO A 142 14.76 -0.92 0.25
N GLU A 143 15.30 0.05 -0.48
CA GLU A 143 16.21 -0.27 -1.57
C GLU A 143 17.41 -0.99 -0.95
N THR A 144 17.53 -2.29 -1.19
CA THR A 144 18.80 -2.95 -0.96
C THR A 144 19.77 -2.27 -1.91
N VAL A 145 20.69 -1.48 -1.38
CA VAL A 145 21.89 -1.09 -2.12
C VAL A 145 22.55 -2.41 -2.48
N ARG A 146 22.28 -2.90 -3.70
CA ARG A 146 22.97 -4.05 -4.26
C ARG A 146 24.43 -3.64 -4.30
N GLY A 147 25.17 -4.06 -3.27
CA GLY A 147 26.62 -4.04 -3.31
C GLY A 147 27.04 -4.70 -4.61
N THR A 148 27.83 -3.98 -5.40
CA THR A 148 28.49 -4.47 -6.60
C THR A 148 29.47 -5.57 -6.20
N SER A 149 28.94 -6.75 -5.93
CA SER A 149 29.70 -7.93 -5.54
C SER A 149 29.35 -9.06 -6.50
N GLY A 150 30.19 -9.24 -7.51
CA GLY A 150 30.28 -10.51 -8.23
C GLY A 150 29.97 -10.45 -9.72
N ALA A 151 31.02 -10.18 -10.50
CA ALA A 151 31.37 -10.84 -11.75
C ALA A 151 30.31 -11.76 -12.39
N GLY A 152 29.77 -11.36 -13.55
CA GLY A 152 29.18 -12.30 -14.48
C GLY A 152 28.01 -11.79 -15.31
N THR A 153 28.21 -10.78 -16.14
CA THR A 153 27.54 -10.72 -17.45
C THR A 153 28.36 -9.79 -18.34
N GLY A 154 28.90 -10.34 -19.42
CA GLY A 154 29.42 -9.52 -20.51
C GLY A 154 28.33 -8.60 -21.03
N GLY A 155 28.71 -7.36 -21.34
CA GLY A 155 27.87 -6.48 -22.14
C GLY A 155 27.96 -5.00 -21.80
N TYR A 156 28.94 -4.33 -22.41
CA TYR A 156 28.90 -2.93 -22.86
C TYR A 156 28.93 -1.79 -21.80
N GLY A 157 30.16 -1.34 -21.52
CA GLY A 157 30.64 -0.01 -21.94
C GLY A 157 30.04 1.23 -21.28
N GLY A 158 30.87 1.94 -20.51
CA GLY A 158 30.62 3.34 -20.15
C GLY A 158 31.56 3.82 -19.05
N GLY A 159 32.75 4.30 -19.43
CA GLY A 159 33.70 4.93 -18.52
C GLY A 159 33.40 6.41 -18.23
N GLY A 160 34.10 6.94 -17.22
CA GLY A 160 34.14 8.35 -16.82
C GLY A 160 33.69 8.49 -15.37
N GLY A 161 34.52 8.80 -14.37
CA GLY A 161 35.73 9.62 -14.38
C GLY A 161 35.37 10.99 -13.82
N PHE A 162 35.50 11.16 -12.50
CA PHE A 162 36.20 12.22 -11.74
C PHE A 162 36.08 11.89 -10.25
#